data_AF-A0A849SZB2-F1
#
_entry.id   AF-A0A849SZB2-F1
#
_cell.length_a   1.000
_cell.length_b   1.000
_cell.length_c   1.000
_cell.angle_alpha   90.00
_cell.angle_beta   90.00
_cell.angle_gamma   90.00
#
_symmetry.space_group_name_H-M   'P 1'
#
loop_
_entity.id
_entity.type
_entity.pdbx_description
1 polymer ?
#
loop_
_entity_poly.entity_id
_entity_poly.type
_entity_poly.pdbx_seq_one_letter_code
_entity_poly.pdbx_strand_id
1 'polypeptide(L)'
;MKRLMTLALVSAASSAVMAEGITWSGDFKYRYERNNQQVNAAQYKKFNQERLALRLGAAATPVEGVKIEARLATGTGKSTVNQTTNDNGAAATIGLNYDFKLDRANLVYDLAEGLALSVGRMGVKYSMVGGSDMLWDGDVNLDGLHLSHKMALGEMELMGNIGSFQIVQDKDLNAKESTLQAYQLAAKGGFGETKYLLAATFYNFNNYGNTLAITNNGKAVDFQVVNPGLEVKLPISLPVTLFVDYSKNVAGNTSDRANAYMAGVKVNSLKEAGSWMVSYDYREVEEFATAAIFTDSESFYSGSTNGRGHKVKTGYQVNSAVSVAANYFGGKANISTAAKNYSRIQLDLNAKF
;
A
#
# COMPACT_ATOMS: atom_id res chain seq x y z
N MET A 1 4.46 36.80 50.04
CA MET A 1 3.70 35.69 49.41
C MET A 1 3.85 35.79 47.90
N LYS A 2 4.10 34.69 47.17
CA LYS A 2 4.02 34.64 45.70
C LYS A 2 3.32 33.32 45.32
N ARG A 3 2.16 33.39 44.64
CA ARG A 3 1.58 32.27 43.89
C ARG A 3 2.07 32.45 42.44
N LEU A 4 2.83 31.51 41.89
CA LEU A 4 2.40 30.21 41.38
C LEU A 4 1.46 30.37 40.18
N MET A 5 1.99 30.10 38.98
CA MET A 5 1.21 29.94 37.76
C MET A 5 1.88 28.85 36.91
N THR A 6 1.44 27.60 37.10
CA THR A 6 1.96 26.43 36.40
C THR A 6 1.32 26.37 35.01
N LEU A 7 2.11 26.53 33.95
CA LEU A 7 1.61 26.48 32.58
C LEU A 7 1.40 25.03 32.12
N ALA A 8 0.19 24.51 32.32
CA ALA A 8 -0.20 23.20 31.82
C ALA A 8 -0.41 23.25 30.30
N LEU A 9 0.55 22.72 29.53
CA LEU A 9 0.36 22.45 28.10
C LEU A 9 -0.59 21.27 27.92
N VAL A 10 -1.88 21.55 27.77
CA VAL A 10 -2.86 20.54 27.32
C VAL A 10 -2.75 20.42 25.81
N SER A 11 -2.10 19.35 25.34
CA SER A 11 -2.15 18.97 23.92
C SER A 11 -3.57 18.48 23.59
N ALA A 12 -4.26 19.20 22.69
CA ALA A 12 -5.59 18.83 22.25
C ALA A 12 -5.54 17.55 21.39
N ALA A 13 -5.83 16.41 22.00
CA ALA A 13 -6.17 15.19 21.28
C ALA A 13 -7.52 15.35 20.56
N SER A 14 -7.69 14.73 19.40
CA SER A 14 -8.99 14.67 18.70
C SER A 14 -9.98 13.88 19.56
N SER A 15 -10.90 14.57 20.23
CA SER A 15 -11.91 13.93 21.08
C SER A 15 -13.12 13.52 20.22
N ALA A 16 -13.01 12.37 19.56
CA ALA A 16 -14.18 11.72 18.98
C ALA A 16 -15.21 11.42 20.09
N VAL A 17 -16.49 11.68 19.82
CA VAL A 17 -17.58 11.34 20.76
C VAL A 17 -17.79 9.84 20.71
N MET A 18 -17.28 9.15 21.73
CA MET A 18 -17.36 7.70 21.87
C MET A 18 -18.78 7.28 22.26
N ALA A 19 -19.36 6.32 21.53
CA ALA A 19 -20.18 5.32 22.20
C ALA A 19 -19.22 4.36 22.93
N GLU A 20 -19.56 3.94 24.14
CA GLU A 20 -18.66 3.12 24.96
C GLU A 20 -18.19 1.86 24.21
N GLY A 21 -16.88 1.70 24.07
CA GLY A 21 -16.25 0.57 23.37
C GLY A 21 -16.06 0.71 21.84
N ILE A 22 -16.53 1.79 21.19
CA ILE A 22 -16.36 1.99 19.73
C ILE A 22 -15.45 3.18 19.42
N THR A 23 -14.25 2.90 18.91
CA THR A 23 -13.31 3.91 18.40
C THR A 23 -13.62 4.22 16.94
N TRP A 24 -13.96 5.47 16.66
CA TRP A 24 -14.10 5.99 15.30
C TRP A 24 -12.76 6.53 14.77
N SER A 25 -12.64 6.58 13.44
CA SER A 25 -11.49 7.14 12.74
C SER A 25 -11.88 7.54 11.31
N GLY A 26 -11.25 8.57 10.75
CA GLY A 26 -11.40 8.86 9.33
C GLY A 26 -10.22 9.58 8.71
N ASP A 27 -10.15 9.52 7.39
CA ASP A 27 -9.23 10.33 6.60
C ASP A 27 -9.87 10.82 5.30
N PHE A 28 -9.56 12.07 4.96
CA PHE A 28 -9.92 12.76 3.74
C PHE A 28 -8.65 13.11 2.97
N LYS A 29 -8.67 12.91 1.66
CA LYS A 29 -7.63 13.38 0.75
C LYS A 29 -8.28 14.03 -0.47
N TYR A 30 -7.80 15.22 -0.82
CA TYR A 30 -8.05 15.83 -2.11
C TYR A 30 -6.72 15.98 -2.85
N ARG A 31 -6.71 15.58 -4.13
CA ARG A 31 -5.53 15.55 -4.97
C ARG A 31 -5.80 16.29 -6.28
N TYR A 32 -4.91 17.18 -6.64
CA TYR A 32 -4.72 17.62 -8.03
C TYR A 32 -3.56 16.83 -8.64
N GLU A 33 -3.74 16.27 -9.84
CA GLU A 33 -2.65 15.61 -10.56
C GLU A 33 -2.52 16.05 -12.02
N ARG A 34 -1.27 16.09 -12.50
CA ARG A 34 -0.91 16.42 -13.88
C ARG A 34 -0.16 15.24 -14.50
N ASN A 35 -0.71 14.73 -15.59
CA ASN A 35 -0.20 13.59 -16.33
C ASN A 35 0.43 14.00 -17.67
N ASN A 36 1.53 13.35 -18.03
CA ASN A 36 2.20 13.49 -19.32
C ASN A 36 2.73 12.13 -19.77
N GLN A 37 2.08 11.49 -20.73
CA GLN A 37 2.37 10.13 -21.16
C GLN A 37 2.69 10.07 -22.65
N GLN A 38 3.84 9.53 -23.02
CA GLN A 38 4.17 9.29 -24.42
C GLN A 38 3.22 8.24 -25.02
N VAL A 39 2.70 8.50 -26.21
CA VAL A 39 1.87 7.56 -26.98
C VAL A 39 2.70 6.98 -28.13
N ASN A 40 3.37 7.84 -28.89
CA ASN A 40 4.32 7.47 -29.95
C ASN A 40 5.52 8.44 -29.95
N ALA A 41 6.38 8.38 -30.96
CA ALA A 41 7.60 9.20 -31.02
C ALA A 41 7.32 10.72 -30.96
N ALA A 42 6.21 11.18 -31.54
CA ALA A 42 5.87 12.60 -31.67
C ALA A 42 4.80 13.09 -30.68
N GLN A 43 3.96 12.20 -30.14
CA GLN A 43 2.75 12.58 -29.39
C GLN A 43 2.77 12.13 -27.93
N TYR A 44 2.32 13.04 -27.05
CA TYR A 44 2.10 12.81 -25.62
C TYR A 44 0.64 13.11 -25.27
N LYS A 45 -0.04 12.16 -24.61
CA LYS A 45 -1.32 12.42 -23.94
C LYS A 45 -1.03 13.22 -22.67
N LYS A 46 -1.55 14.45 -22.60
CA LYS A 46 -1.42 15.35 -21.46
C LYS A 46 -2.80 15.67 -20.93
N PHE A 47 -3.00 15.51 -19.62
CA PHE A 47 -4.28 15.78 -18.97
C PHE A 47 -4.04 16.07 -17.49
N ASN A 48 -4.97 16.80 -16.87
CA ASN A 48 -5.01 16.99 -15.42
C ASN A 48 -6.22 16.20 -14.90
N GLN A 49 -6.17 15.76 -13.64
CA GLN A 49 -7.32 15.21 -12.93
C GLN A 49 -7.39 15.80 -11.53
N GLU A 50 -8.60 15.91 -11.02
CA GLU A 50 -8.87 16.12 -9.60
C GLU A 50 -9.44 14.83 -9.03
N ARG A 51 -9.02 14.47 -7.82
CA ARG A 51 -9.34 13.21 -7.17
C ARG A 51 -9.67 13.41 -5.71
N LEU A 52 -10.73 12.75 -5.25
CA LEU A 52 -11.18 12.75 -3.87
C LEU A 52 -11.09 11.33 -3.30
N ALA A 53 -10.67 11.23 -2.05
CA ALA A 53 -10.85 10.06 -1.21
C ALA A 53 -11.41 10.47 0.15
N LEU A 54 -12.41 9.74 0.65
CA LEU A 54 -12.90 9.84 2.02
C LEU A 54 -13.05 8.42 2.57
N ARG A 55 -12.50 8.17 3.76
CA ARG A 55 -12.56 6.89 4.47
C ARG A 55 -13.11 7.10 5.87
N LEU A 56 -14.02 6.23 6.27
CA LEU A 56 -14.70 6.22 7.57
C LEU A 56 -14.57 4.83 8.18
N GLY A 57 -13.85 4.72 9.30
CA GLY A 57 -13.56 3.47 9.97
C GLY A 57 -14.07 3.44 11.41
N ALA A 58 -14.56 2.27 11.83
CA ALA A 58 -14.93 1.98 13.21
C ALA A 58 -14.21 0.71 13.67
N ALA A 59 -13.73 0.72 14.91
CA ALA A 59 -13.12 -0.44 15.56
C ALA A 59 -13.68 -0.61 16.98
N ALA A 60 -13.95 -1.85 17.37
CA ALA A 60 -14.45 -2.19 18.70
C ALA A 60 -13.75 -3.44 19.24
N THR A 61 -13.64 -3.50 20.57
CA THR A 61 -13.13 -4.66 21.31
C THR A 61 -14.25 -5.13 22.25
N PRO A 62 -15.23 -5.92 21.77
CA PRO A 62 -16.41 -6.29 22.56
C PRO A 62 -16.11 -7.24 23.74
N VAL A 63 -14.97 -7.93 23.70
CA VAL A 63 -14.42 -8.74 24.80
C VAL A 63 -12.90 -8.81 24.62
N GLU A 64 -12.16 -9.12 25.69
CA GLU A 64 -10.72 -9.36 25.63
C GLU A 64 -10.37 -10.42 24.57
N GLY A 65 -9.27 -10.19 23.84
CA GLY A 65 -8.82 -11.05 22.73
C GLY A 65 -9.66 -10.97 21.45
N VAL A 66 -10.79 -10.24 21.40
CA VAL A 66 -11.61 -10.07 20.18
C VAL A 66 -11.63 -8.61 19.76
N LYS A 67 -11.13 -8.32 18.55
CA LYS A 67 -11.27 -7.01 17.89
C LYS A 67 -12.09 -7.14 16.60
N ILE A 68 -12.99 -6.19 16.35
CA ILE A 68 -13.73 -6.07 15.10
C ILE A 68 -13.41 -4.70 14.48
N GLU A 69 -13.16 -4.67 13.16
CA GLU A 69 -12.88 -3.46 12.39
C GLU A 69 -13.72 -3.42 11.11
N ALA A 70 -14.37 -2.28 10.86
CA ALA A 70 -15.04 -1.98 9.59
C ALA A 70 -14.51 -0.66 9.02
N ARG A 71 -14.44 -0.56 7.68
CA ARG A 71 -14.12 0.69 6.97
C ARG A 71 -14.97 0.82 5.72
N LEU A 72 -15.65 1.94 5.58
CA LEU A 72 -16.19 2.42 4.31
C LEU A 72 -15.17 3.34 3.65
N ALA A 73 -15.11 3.33 2.33
CA ALA A 73 -14.32 4.26 1.56
C ALA A 73 -15.09 4.70 0.30
N THR A 74 -14.83 5.92 -0.17
CA THR A 74 -15.05 6.23 -1.58
C THR A 74 -14.20 5.30 -2.46
N GLY A 75 -14.56 5.16 -3.74
CA GLY A 75 -13.75 4.40 -4.71
C GLY A 75 -14.63 3.61 -5.68
N THR A 76 -14.49 3.84 -6.98
CA THR A 76 -15.11 3.00 -8.00
C THR A 76 -14.21 1.79 -8.30
N GLY A 77 -14.81 0.63 -8.57
CA GLY A 77 -14.06 -0.59 -8.86
C GLY A 77 -13.25 -1.15 -7.68
N LYS A 78 -12.26 -1.98 -8.02
CA LYS A 78 -11.68 -3.00 -7.11
C LYS A 78 -10.87 -2.42 -5.94
N SER A 79 -9.59 -2.10 -6.13
CA SER A 79 -8.66 -1.71 -5.05
C SER A 79 -8.81 -0.24 -4.64
N THR A 80 -8.42 0.70 -5.51
CA THR A 80 -8.25 2.12 -5.14
C THR A 80 -9.45 2.78 -4.45
N VAL A 81 -9.17 3.69 -3.50
CA VAL A 81 -10.19 4.51 -2.80
C VAL A 81 -10.35 5.92 -3.39
N ASN A 82 -9.54 6.26 -4.40
CA ASN A 82 -9.64 7.53 -5.11
C ASN A 82 -10.75 7.46 -6.16
N GLN A 83 -11.59 8.49 -6.25
CA GLN A 83 -12.45 8.72 -7.41
C GLN A 83 -12.02 10.01 -8.12
N THR A 84 -11.97 9.97 -9.45
CA THR A 84 -11.68 11.13 -10.28
C THR A 84 -12.97 11.94 -10.52
N THR A 85 -12.92 13.24 -10.28
CA THR A 85 -14.07 14.15 -10.46
C THR A 85 -14.55 14.15 -11.93
N ASN A 86 -15.83 13.80 -12.16
CA ASN A 86 -16.48 13.75 -13.49
C ASN A 86 -15.82 12.83 -14.54
N ASP A 87 -15.11 11.76 -14.14
CA ASP A 87 -14.57 10.74 -15.07
C ASP A 87 -15.28 9.39 -14.87
N ASN A 88 -16.06 8.95 -15.87
CA ASN A 88 -16.73 7.66 -15.86
C ASN A 88 -16.76 7.03 -17.27
N GLY A 89 -15.57 6.69 -17.78
CA GLY A 89 -15.40 5.63 -18.79
C GLY A 89 -16.23 5.79 -20.08
N ALA A 90 -15.74 6.63 -20.99
CA ALA A 90 -16.29 6.86 -22.34
C ALA A 90 -17.63 7.63 -22.45
N ALA A 91 -18.30 7.98 -21.34
CA ALA A 91 -19.39 8.96 -21.33
C ALA A 91 -19.03 10.19 -20.48
N ALA A 92 -19.26 11.39 -21.02
CA ALA A 92 -19.01 12.66 -20.33
C ALA A 92 -20.19 13.03 -19.41
N THR A 93 -20.42 12.22 -18.37
CA THR A 93 -21.54 12.41 -17.44
C THR A 93 -21.21 13.52 -16.43
N ILE A 94 -21.81 14.69 -16.63
CA ILE A 94 -21.65 15.86 -15.76
C ILE A 94 -22.49 15.66 -14.48
N GLY A 95 -21.92 15.95 -13.31
CA GLY A 95 -22.66 15.97 -12.05
C GLY A 95 -22.84 14.60 -11.38
N LEU A 96 -21.86 13.71 -11.53
CA LEU A 96 -21.83 12.42 -10.82
C LEU A 96 -21.65 12.61 -9.31
N ASN A 97 -22.37 11.80 -8.53
CA ASN A 97 -22.12 11.61 -7.10
C ASN A 97 -20.95 10.62 -6.89
N TYR A 98 -20.32 10.69 -5.71
CA TYR A 98 -19.25 9.78 -5.33
C TYR A 98 -19.79 8.48 -4.72
N ASP A 99 -19.47 7.32 -5.30
CA ASP A 99 -19.84 6.01 -4.72
C ASP A 99 -19.04 5.69 -3.46
N PHE A 100 -19.66 4.97 -2.51
CA PHE A 100 -18.99 4.35 -1.37
C PHE A 100 -19.01 2.82 -1.49
N LYS A 101 -17.92 2.17 -1.07
CA LYS A 101 -17.77 0.71 -1.00
C LYS A 101 -17.38 0.24 0.40
N LEU A 102 -17.68 -1.03 0.69
CA LEU A 102 -17.14 -1.73 1.85
C LEU A 102 -15.65 -2.02 1.60
N ASP A 103 -14.79 -1.27 2.27
CA ASP A 103 -13.35 -1.32 2.07
C ASP A 103 -12.69 -2.35 2.99
N ARG A 104 -13.11 -2.40 4.26
CA ARG A 104 -12.71 -3.42 5.26
C ARG A 104 -13.89 -3.89 6.08
N ALA A 105 -13.85 -5.16 6.46
CA ALA A 105 -14.71 -5.80 7.44
C ALA A 105 -13.96 -7.03 7.96
N ASN A 106 -13.19 -6.88 9.03
CA ASN A 106 -12.41 -7.99 9.61
C ASN A 106 -12.63 -8.15 11.11
N LEU A 107 -12.53 -9.39 11.55
CA LEU A 107 -12.39 -9.79 12.95
C LEU A 107 -10.96 -10.24 13.18
N VAL A 108 -10.37 -9.87 14.31
CA VAL A 108 -9.10 -10.39 14.82
C VAL A 108 -9.37 -11.07 16.15
N TYR A 109 -8.87 -12.29 16.30
CA TYR A 109 -8.97 -13.08 17.52
C TYR A 109 -7.57 -13.50 17.98
N ASP A 110 -7.21 -13.14 19.19
CA ASP A 110 -5.96 -13.54 19.83
C ASP A 110 -6.11 -14.99 20.34
N LEU A 111 -5.38 -15.91 19.72
CA LEU A 111 -5.39 -17.36 20.01
C LEU A 111 -4.50 -17.72 21.20
N ALA A 112 -3.40 -16.98 21.38
CA ALA A 112 -2.45 -17.08 22.48
C ALA A 112 -1.61 -15.78 22.55
N GLU A 113 -0.73 -15.64 23.53
CA GLU A 113 0.21 -14.51 23.58
C GLU A 113 1.01 -14.40 22.27
N GLY A 114 0.94 -13.23 21.65
CA GLY A 114 1.60 -12.95 20.37
C GLY A 114 1.06 -13.73 19.16
N LEU A 115 0.03 -14.56 19.28
CA LEU A 115 -0.55 -15.36 18.18
C LEU A 115 -2.00 -14.94 17.91
N ALA A 116 -2.27 -14.38 16.73
CA ALA A 116 -3.59 -13.86 16.36
C ALA A 116 -4.06 -14.34 14.99
N LEU A 117 -5.34 -14.71 14.88
CA LEU A 117 -6.03 -15.02 13.63
C LEU A 117 -6.89 -13.83 13.19
N SER A 118 -6.75 -13.40 11.94
CA SER A 118 -7.64 -12.44 11.30
C SER A 118 -8.54 -13.14 10.27
N VAL A 119 -9.80 -12.72 10.20
CA VAL A 119 -10.84 -13.29 9.32
C VAL A 119 -11.62 -12.17 8.63
N GLY A 120 -11.92 -12.32 7.34
CA GLY A 120 -12.76 -11.40 6.56
C GLY A 120 -11.96 -10.51 5.60
N ARG A 121 -12.48 -9.30 5.34
CA ARG A 121 -11.89 -8.33 4.41
C ARG A 121 -10.92 -7.40 5.12
N MET A 122 -9.62 -7.61 4.94
CA MET A 122 -8.56 -6.93 5.69
C MET A 122 -7.50 -6.32 4.78
N GLY A 123 -6.88 -5.21 5.21
CA GLY A 123 -5.67 -4.70 4.57
C GLY A 123 -4.51 -5.69 4.67
N VAL A 124 -3.58 -5.64 3.72
CA VAL A 124 -2.37 -6.48 3.70
C VAL A 124 -1.60 -6.34 5.03
N LYS A 125 -1.38 -7.45 5.75
CA LYS A 125 -0.79 -7.47 7.11
C LYS A 125 0.71 -7.83 7.15
N TYR A 126 1.36 -7.97 5.99
CA TYR A 126 2.78 -8.30 5.87
C TYR A 126 3.70 -7.11 6.18
N SER A 127 4.90 -7.41 6.71
CA SER A 127 5.99 -6.43 6.79
C SER A 127 6.47 -6.05 5.38
N MET A 128 6.44 -4.75 5.08
CA MET A 128 6.93 -4.19 3.82
C MET A 128 8.00 -3.14 4.13
N VAL A 129 9.20 -3.33 3.58
CA VAL A 129 10.36 -2.46 3.81
C VAL A 129 10.24 -1.15 3.02
N GLY A 130 10.68 -0.03 3.60
CA GLY A 130 10.54 1.31 3.02
C GLY A 130 9.10 1.86 2.97
N GLY A 131 8.10 1.04 3.33
CA GLY A 131 6.72 1.26 2.92
C GLY A 131 6.52 0.99 1.42
N SER A 132 7.18 -0.05 0.89
CA SER A 132 7.10 -0.47 -0.51
C SER A 132 5.66 -0.63 -0.99
N ASP A 133 5.37 0.01 -2.11
CA ASP A 133 4.14 -0.17 -2.89
C ASP A 133 4.41 -1.03 -4.17
N MET A 134 5.59 -1.67 -4.27
CA MET A 134 6.02 -2.47 -5.43
C MET A 134 5.21 -3.75 -5.63
N LEU A 135 4.74 -4.38 -4.55
CA LEU A 135 3.91 -5.60 -4.57
C LEU A 135 2.46 -5.34 -4.12
N TRP A 136 2.27 -4.39 -3.21
CA TRP A 136 0.98 -4.09 -2.58
C TRP A 136 0.78 -2.58 -2.47
N ASP A 137 -0.14 -2.04 -3.27
CA ASP A 137 -0.70 -0.70 -3.10
C ASP A 137 -1.40 -0.62 -1.73
N GLY A 138 -1.29 0.51 -1.03
CA GLY A 138 -1.84 0.70 0.32
C GLY A 138 -3.37 0.66 0.40
N ASP A 139 -4.05 0.77 -0.75
CA ASP A 139 -5.49 0.57 -0.88
C ASP A 139 -5.90 -0.91 -1.08
N VAL A 140 -4.97 -1.87 -1.18
CA VAL A 140 -5.33 -3.30 -1.30
C VAL A 140 -5.88 -3.86 0.01
N ASN A 141 -7.05 -4.45 -0.09
CA ASN A 141 -7.65 -5.29 0.95
C ASN A 141 -8.02 -6.66 0.36
N LEU A 142 -7.69 -7.72 1.09
CA LEU A 142 -7.85 -9.13 0.73
C LEU A 142 -8.96 -9.78 1.57
N ASP A 143 -9.67 -10.73 0.98
CA ASP A 143 -10.78 -11.45 1.60
C ASP A 143 -10.33 -12.87 1.96
N GLY A 144 -10.27 -13.21 3.26
CA GLY A 144 -9.84 -14.54 3.69
C GLY A 144 -9.36 -14.63 5.13
N LEU A 145 -8.28 -15.38 5.33
CA LEU A 145 -7.69 -15.72 6.63
C LEU A 145 -6.23 -15.28 6.70
N HIS A 146 -5.80 -14.77 7.86
CA HIS A 146 -4.41 -14.42 8.13
C HIS A 146 -4.01 -14.73 9.57
N LEU A 147 -3.12 -15.70 9.76
CA LEU A 147 -2.50 -16.03 11.04
C LEU A 147 -1.19 -15.25 11.18
N SER A 148 -1.01 -14.52 12.27
CA SER A 148 0.23 -13.82 12.62
C SER A 148 0.74 -14.27 13.98
N HIS A 149 2.03 -14.58 14.07
CA HIS A 149 2.75 -14.78 15.33
C HIS A 149 3.87 -13.75 15.50
N LYS A 150 4.10 -13.29 16.73
CA LYS A 150 5.19 -12.41 17.13
C LYS A 150 5.86 -12.96 18.39
N MET A 151 7.19 -12.94 18.42
CA MET A 151 8.00 -13.42 19.54
C MET A 151 9.20 -12.50 19.76
N ALA A 152 9.39 -12.04 20.99
CA ALA A 152 10.58 -11.29 21.40
C ALA A 152 11.77 -12.25 21.65
N LEU A 153 12.94 -11.90 21.14
CA LEU A 153 14.23 -12.56 21.36
C LEU A 153 15.26 -11.48 21.71
N GLY A 154 15.29 -11.07 22.98
CA GLY A 154 16.10 -9.94 23.43
C GLY A 154 15.63 -8.63 22.79
N GLU A 155 16.54 -7.90 22.13
CA GLU A 155 16.23 -6.64 21.44
C GLU A 155 15.60 -6.81 20.04
N MET A 156 15.42 -8.06 19.59
CA MET A 156 14.79 -8.40 18.32
C MET A 156 13.36 -8.93 18.55
N GLU A 157 12.42 -8.59 17.66
CA GLU A 157 11.13 -9.27 17.56
C GLU A 157 11.08 -10.01 16.22
N LEU A 158 10.91 -11.33 16.28
CA LEU A 158 10.57 -12.16 15.12
C LEU A 158 9.07 -12.10 14.88
N MET A 159 8.68 -12.08 13.62
CA MET A 159 7.28 -12.17 13.19
C MET A 159 7.13 -13.23 12.10
N GLY A 160 6.16 -14.13 12.25
CA GLY A 160 5.75 -15.08 11.23
C GLY A 160 4.32 -14.80 10.79
N ASN A 161 4.05 -14.76 9.48
CA ASN A 161 2.72 -14.53 8.95
C ASN A 161 2.35 -15.61 7.92
N ILE A 162 1.12 -16.13 7.98
CA ILE A 162 0.56 -17.08 7.01
C ILE A 162 -0.83 -16.58 6.62
N GLY A 163 -1.06 -16.35 5.33
CA GLY A 163 -2.35 -15.95 4.78
C GLY A 163 -2.88 -16.92 3.72
N SER A 164 -4.21 -17.02 3.64
CA SER A 164 -4.93 -17.69 2.56
C SER A 164 -6.16 -16.87 2.19
N PHE A 165 -6.24 -16.42 0.94
CA PHE A 165 -7.23 -15.44 0.49
C PHE A 165 -7.88 -15.84 -0.83
N GLN A 166 -9.14 -15.45 -1.00
CA GLN A 166 -9.82 -15.48 -2.29
C GLN A 166 -9.42 -14.23 -3.10
N ILE A 167 -9.07 -14.41 -4.37
CA ILE A 167 -8.76 -13.32 -5.31
C ILE A 167 -9.87 -13.15 -6.33
N VAL A 168 -10.36 -14.27 -6.87
CA VAL A 168 -11.60 -14.35 -7.66
C VAL A 168 -12.32 -15.63 -7.26
N GLN A 169 -13.55 -15.50 -6.77
CA GLN A 169 -14.50 -16.61 -6.78
C GLN A 169 -15.29 -16.56 -8.08
N ASP A 170 -15.32 -17.70 -8.76
CA ASP A 170 -16.22 -17.97 -9.86
C ASP A 170 -17.06 -19.20 -9.45
N LYS A 171 -18.30 -19.27 -9.91
CA LYS A 171 -19.29 -20.30 -9.50
C LYS A 171 -19.73 -21.20 -10.64
N ASP A 172 -19.25 -20.95 -11.85
CA ASP A 172 -19.47 -21.85 -12.98
C ASP A 172 -18.65 -23.13 -12.84
N LEU A 173 -19.26 -24.28 -13.12
CA LEU A 173 -18.72 -25.63 -12.86
C LEU A 173 -17.35 -25.95 -13.50
N ASN A 174 -16.91 -25.15 -14.48
CA ASN A 174 -15.63 -25.32 -15.18
C ASN A 174 -14.65 -24.16 -14.90
N ALA A 175 -15.05 -23.16 -14.14
CA ALA A 175 -14.22 -21.99 -13.86
C ALA A 175 -13.20 -22.29 -12.77
N LYS A 176 -12.01 -21.70 -12.89
CA LYS A 176 -10.94 -21.84 -11.90
C LYS A 176 -10.97 -20.66 -10.94
N GLU A 177 -11.40 -20.92 -9.70
CA GLU A 177 -11.20 -20.00 -8.59
C GLU A 177 -9.73 -19.60 -8.47
N SER A 178 -9.47 -18.31 -8.28
CA SER A 178 -8.12 -17.80 -8.02
C SER A 178 -7.97 -17.48 -6.54
N THR A 179 -6.93 -18.04 -5.94
CA THR A 179 -6.59 -17.89 -4.52
C THR A 179 -5.12 -17.52 -4.35
N LEU A 180 -4.80 -16.91 -3.21
CA LEU A 180 -3.45 -16.57 -2.80
C LEU A 180 -3.13 -17.28 -1.49
N GLN A 181 -2.02 -18.01 -1.44
CA GLN A 181 -1.36 -18.37 -0.18
C GLN A 181 -0.07 -17.59 -0.05
N ALA A 182 0.20 -17.07 1.15
CA ALA A 182 1.32 -16.19 1.37
C ALA A 182 1.96 -16.42 2.74
N TYR A 183 3.29 -16.56 2.77
CA TYR A 183 4.08 -16.98 3.92
C TYR A 183 5.22 -16.00 4.11
N GLN A 184 5.33 -15.40 5.30
CA GLN A 184 6.39 -14.44 5.62
C GLN A 184 7.12 -14.82 6.91
N LEU A 185 8.44 -14.66 6.89
CA LEU A 185 9.25 -14.47 8.08
C LEU A 185 9.85 -13.05 8.03
N ALA A 186 9.77 -12.32 9.15
CA ALA A 186 10.36 -11.01 9.30
C ALA A 186 11.02 -10.88 10.68
N ALA A 187 12.01 -9.99 10.77
CA ALA A 187 12.64 -9.63 12.03
C ALA A 187 12.85 -8.12 12.09
N LYS A 188 12.42 -7.49 13.18
CA LYS A 188 12.74 -6.11 13.51
C LYS A 188 13.65 -6.08 14.74
N GLY A 189 14.61 -5.17 14.78
CA GLY A 189 15.51 -5.05 15.92
C GLY A 189 16.40 -3.82 15.81
N GLY A 190 17.49 -3.80 16.57
CA GLY A 190 18.50 -2.75 16.50
C GLY A 190 19.91 -3.22 16.77
N PHE A 191 20.84 -2.28 16.63
CA PHE A 191 22.21 -2.35 17.10
C PHE A 191 22.59 -0.94 17.56
N GLY A 192 22.60 -0.72 18.88
CA GLY A 192 22.59 0.62 19.45
C GLY A 192 21.38 1.43 18.93
N GLU A 193 21.62 2.66 18.49
CA GLU A 193 20.56 3.52 17.96
C GLU A 193 20.11 3.17 16.52
N THR A 194 20.87 2.34 15.79
CA THR A 194 20.49 1.89 14.44
C THR A 194 19.41 0.83 14.55
N LYS A 195 18.35 0.91 13.72
CA LYS A 195 17.22 -0.03 13.74
C LYS A 195 17.02 -0.66 12.38
N TYR A 196 16.65 -1.94 12.34
CA TYR A 196 16.41 -2.67 11.10
C TYR A 196 15.03 -3.32 11.07
N LEU A 197 14.55 -3.57 9.85
CA LEU A 197 13.50 -4.53 9.53
C LEU A 197 13.98 -5.33 8.31
N LEU A 198 14.11 -6.64 8.47
CA LEU A 198 14.28 -7.59 7.37
C LEU A 198 12.99 -8.39 7.20
N ALA A 199 12.62 -8.70 5.96
CA ALA A 199 11.47 -9.54 5.64
C ALA A 199 11.80 -10.45 4.45
N ALA A 200 11.29 -11.68 4.49
CA ALA A 200 11.32 -12.62 3.38
C ALA A 200 9.93 -13.24 3.23
N THR A 201 9.31 -13.05 2.07
CA THR A 201 7.94 -13.48 1.78
C THR A 201 7.90 -14.39 0.56
N PHE A 202 7.03 -15.40 0.60
CA PHE A 202 6.65 -16.19 -0.57
C PHE A 202 5.15 -16.05 -0.82
N TYR A 203 4.77 -15.71 -2.05
CA TYR A 203 3.38 -15.57 -2.49
C TYR A 203 3.11 -16.58 -3.62
N ASN A 204 2.09 -17.42 -3.48
CA ASN A 204 1.62 -18.34 -4.51
C ASN A 204 0.19 -17.99 -4.91
N PHE A 205 0.00 -17.45 -6.12
CA PHE A 205 -1.30 -17.12 -6.68
C PHE A 205 -1.77 -18.25 -7.60
N ASN A 206 -2.68 -19.11 -7.13
CA ASN A 206 -3.25 -20.17 -7.95
C ASN A 206 -4.18 -19.59 -9.01
N ASN A 207 -4.11 -20.15 -10.22
CA ASN A 207 -4.99 -19.87 -11.36
C ASN A 207 -5.04 -18.41 -11.85
N TYR A 208 -4.37 -17.46 -11.20
CA TYR A 208 -4.52 -16.02 -11.42
C TYR A 208 -4.36 -15.59 -12.88
N GLY A 209 -3.32 -16.06 -13.58
CA GLY A 209 -3.16 -15.78 -15.01
C GLY A 209 -4.14 -16.50 -15.93
N ASN A 210 -4.78 -17.59 -15.48
CA ASN A 210 -5.89 -18.22 -16.21
C ASN A 210 -7.14 -17.33 -16.07
N THR A 211 -7.51 -16.98 -14.83
CA THR A 211 -8.73 -16.22 -14.50
C THR A 211 -8.72 -14.78 -15.03
N LEU A 212 -7.52 -14.18 -15.23
CA LEU A 212 -7.35 -12.84 -15.82
C LEU A 212 -6.80 -12.86 -17.26
N ALA A 213 -6.71 -14.03 -17.90
CA ALA A 213 -6.16 -14.22 -19.25
C ALA A 213 -4.74 -13.62 -19.49
N ILE A 214 -3.93 -13.52 -18.43
CA ILE A 214 -2.54 -13.07 -18.50
C ILE A 214 -1.69 -14.23 -19.04
N THR A 215 -1.07 -14.06 -20.20
CA THR A 215 -0.29 -15.11 -20.86
C THR A 215 1.15 -14.69 -21.20
N ASN A 216 2.08 -15.63 -21.09
CA ASN A 216 3.42 -15.54 -21.66
C ASN A 216 3.57 -16.65 -22.71
N ASN A 217 4.00 -16.30 -23.93
CA ASN A 217 4.19 -17.24 -25.04
C ASN A 217 3.00 -18.22 -25.25
N GLY A 218 1.77 -17.72 -25.14
CA GLY A 218 0.54 -18.49 -25.34
C GLY A 218 0.10 -19.38 -24.17
N LYS A 219 0.85 -19.40 -23.05
CA LYS A 219 0.47 -20.11 -21.82
C LYS A 219 0.03 -19.12 -20.75
N ALA A 220 -0.98 -19.46 -19.96
CA ALA A 220 -1.34 -18.68 -18.77
C ALA A 220 -0.14 -18.55 -17.83
N VAL A 221 0.00 -17.38 -17.20
CA VAL A 221 1.11 -17.08 -16.28
C VAL A 221 0.77 -17.51 -14.86
N ASP A 222 1.66 -18.29 -14.24
CA ASP A 222 1.63 -18.60 -12.82
C ASP A 222 2.49 -17.58 -12.06
N PHE A 223 2.09 -17.25 -10.83
CA PHE A 223 2.81 -16.28 -9.99
C PHE A 223 3.21 -16.91 -8.66
N GLN A 224 4.49 -17.26 -8.58
CA GLN A 224 5.18 -17.78 -7.39
C GLN A 224 6.27 -16.77 -7.02
N VAL A 225 5.91 -15.73 -6.27
CA VAL A 225 6.77 -14.57 -6.04
C VAL A 225 7.56 -14.73 -4.74
N VAL A 226 8.88 -14.81 -4.84
CA VAL A 226 9.82 -14.75 -3.71
C VAL A 226 10.25 -13.29 -3.52
N ASN A 227 10.07 -12.76 -2.32
CA ASN A 227 10.24 -11.34 -2.00
C ASN A 227 11.07 -11.12 -0.71
N PRO A 228 12.41 -11.02 -0.81
CA PRO A 228 13.26 -10.52 0.27
C PRO A 228 13.40 -8.99 0.24
N GLY A 229 13.40 -8.37 1.42
CA GLY A 229 13.59 -6.93 1.59
C GLY A 229 14.31 -6.57 2.89
N LEU A 230 14.99 -5.43 2.88
CA LEU A 230 15.71 -4.86 4.02
C LEU A 230 15.43 -3.35 4.14
N GLU A 231 15.14 -2.91 5.36
CA GLU A 231 15.07 -1.51 5.77
C GLU A 231 16.05 -1.27 6.93
N VAL A 232 16.83 -0.19 6.87
CA VAL A 232 17.76 0.24 7.93
C VAL A 232 17.53 1.71 8.23
N LYS A 233 17.30 2.03 9.51
CA LYS A 233 17.13 3.38 10.05
C LYS A 233 18.40 3.81 10.76
N LEU A 234 19.07 4.81 10.20
CA LEU A 234 20.34 5.36 10.66
C LEU A 234 20.11 6.58 11.57
N PRO A 235 20.75 6.62 12.76
CA PRO A 235 20.59 7.67 13.76
C PRO A 235 21.54 8.85 13.52
N ILE A 236 21.58 9.37 12.31
CA ILE A 236 22.33 10.59 12.00
C ILE A 236 21.50 11.85 12.32
N SER A 237 22.08 13.05 12.17
CA SER A 237 21.49 14.33 12.61
C SER A 237 20.09 14.65 12.06
N LEU A 238 19.65 13.94 11.01
CA LEU A 238 18.25 13.77 10.65
C LEU A 238 17.97 12.27 10.53
N PRO A 239 16.81 11.75 10.98
CA PRO A 239 16.49 10.32 10.83
C PRO A 239 16.46 9.92 9.34
N VAL A 240 17.39 9.05 8.93
CA VAL A 240 17.46 8.52 7.56
C VAL A 240 17.10 7.05 7.55
N THR A 241 16.20 6.66 6.67
CA THR A 241 15.86 5.27 6.36
C THR A 241 16.42 4.93 4.98
N LEU A 242 17.25 3.90 4.88
CA LEU A 242 17.64 3.26 3.62
C LEU A 242 16.79 1.99 3.46
N PHE A 243 16.37 1.67 2.24
CA PHE A 243 15.63 0.45 1.98
C PHE A 243 15.93 -0.14 0.60
N VAL A 244 15.90 -1.48 0.53
CA VAL A 244 15.94 -2.27 -0.69
C VAL A 244 14.87 -3.35 -0.62
N ASP A 245 14.11 -3.49 -1.69
CA ASP A 245 13.05 -4.48 -1.85
C ASP A 245 13.27 -5.20 -3.18
N TYR A 246 13.36 -6.52 -3.16
CA TYR A 246 13.54 -7.35 -4.36
C TYR A 246 12.40 -8.36 -4.43
N SER A 247 11.92 -8.64 -5.64
CA SER A 247 10.99 -9.72 -5.90
C SER A 247 11.35 -10.46 -7.17
N LYS A 248 11.09 -11.77 -7.17
CA LYS A 248 11.17 -12.59 -8.38
C LYS A 248 10.01 -13.56 -8.43
N ASN A 249 9.31 -13.59 -9.57
CA ASN A 249 8.46 -14.71 -9.91
C ASN A 249 9.34 -15.89 -10.34
N VAL A 250 9.28 -17.00 -9.58
CA VAL A 250 10.08 -18.21 -9.81
C VAL A 250 9.32 -19.30 -10.58
N ALA A 251 8.11 -19.00 -11.07
CA ALA A 251 7.33 -19.93 -11.88
C ALA A 251 8.03 -20.27 -13.21
N GLY A 252 7.93 -21.53 -13.65
CA GLY A 252 8.68 -22.04 -14.80
C GLY A 252 8.29 -21.44 -16.17
N ASN A 253 7.15 -20.75 -16.25
CA ASN A 253 6.65 -19.99 -17.41
C ASN A 253 7.06 -18.51 -17.39
N THR A 254 7.83 -18.06 -16.39
CA THR A 254 8.33 -16.68 -16.25
C THR A 254 9.85 -16.68 -16.00
N SER A 255 10.61 -17.43 -16.79
CA SER A 255 12.08 -17.34 -16.74
C SER A 255 12.59 -16.01 -17.31
N ASP A 256 11.80 -15.34 -18.15
CA ASP A 256 11.99 -13.99 -18.65
C ASP A 256 11.01 -12.99 -18.02
N ARG A 257 11.42 -11.72 -17.92
CA ARG A 257 10.59 -10.58 -17.47
C ARG A 257 9.92 -10.76 -16.09
N ALA A 258 10.66 -11.31 -15.13
CA ALA A 258 10.13 -11.80 -13.86
C ALA A 258 10.78 -11.22 -12.59
N ASN A 259 11.65 -10.23 -12.73
CA ASN A 259 12.32 -9.55 -11.62
C ASN A 259 11.65 -8.20 -11.32
N ALA A 260 11.60 -7.83 -10.05
CA ALA A 260 11.30 -6.47 -9.62
C ALA A 260 12.28 -6.05 -8.54
N TYR A 261 12.70 -4.80 -8.57
CA TYR A 261 13.55 -4.23 -7.53
C TYR A 261 13.23 -2.75 -7.31
N MET A 262 13.24 -2.35 -6.04
CA MET A 262 13.12 -0.98 -5.60
C MET A 262 14.24 -0.68 -4.60
N ALA A 263 14.95 0.43 -4.78
CA ALA A 263 15.99 0.88 -3.86
C ALA A 263 15.80 2.38 -3.58
N GLY A 264 15.85 2.78 -2.30
CA GLY A 264 15.47 4.13 -1.93
C GLY A 264 15.98 4.61 -0.57
N VAL A 265 15.73 5.89 -0.34
CA VAL A 265 16.08 6.64 0.86
C VAL A 265 14.92 7.53 1.28
N LYS A 266 14.68 7.61 2.58
CA LYS A 266 13.69 8.48 3.20
C LYS A 266 14.32 9.27 4.34
N VAL A 267 14.15 10.57 4.33
CA VAL A 267 14.62 11.51 5.36
C VAL A 267 13.41 12.03 6.14
N ASN A 268 13.48 11.93 7.46
CA ASN A 268 12.48 12.41 8.41
C ASN A 268 11.09 11.73 8.23
N SER A 269 10.07 12.21 8.94
CA SER A 269 8.71 11.67 8.90
C SER A 269 7.67 12.70 9.32
N LEU A 270 6.52 12.70 8.65
CA LEU A 270 5.34 13.45 9.06
C LEU A 270 4.75 12.82 10.34
N LYS A 271 4.93 13.50 11.46
CA LYS A 271 4.42 13.10 12.78
C LYS A 271 3.87 14.31 13.53
N GLU A 272 4.76 15.24 13.86
CA GLU A 272 4.46 16.45 14.62
C GLU A 272 4.15 17.63 13.70
N ALA A 273 3.44 18.65 14.21
CA ALA A 273 3.26 19.90 13.49
C ALA A 273 4.63 20.53 13.15
N GLY A 274 4.80 20.99 11.90
CA GLY A 274 6.07 21.50 11.39
C GLY A 274 7.06 20.43 10.91
N SER A 275 6.79 19.14 11.12
CA SER A 275 7.62 18.07 10.57
C SER A 275 7.45 17.93 9.06
N TRP A 276 8.51 17.51 8.38
CA TRP A 276 8.55 17.29 6.94
C TRP A 276 9.08 15.88 6.63
N MET A 277 8.90 15.41 5.40
CA MET A 277 9.67 14.27 4.90
C MET A 277 10.04 14.44 3.43
N VAL A 278 11.13 13.80 3.04
CA VAL A 278 11.51 13.56 1.64
C VAL A 278 11.77 12.07 1.49
N SER A 279 11.21 11.45 0.46
CA SER A 279 11.45 10.06 0.08
C SER A 279 11.78 10.00 -1.40
N TYR A 280 12.81 9.21 -1.74
CA TYR A 280 13.17 8.88 -3.12
C TYR A 280 13.30 7.37 -3.24
N ASP A 281 12.76 6.80 -4.32
CA ASP A 281 13.09 5.47 -4.76
C ASP A 281 13.31 5.41 -6.28
N TYR A 282 14.25 4.56 -6.70
CA TYR A 282 14.26 4.00 -8.05
C TYR A 282 13.59 2.64 -8.01
N ARG A 283 12.79 2.34 -9.03
CA ARG A 283 12.09 1.06 -9.20
C ARG A 283 12.16 0.57 -10.64
N GLU A 284 12.29 -0.73 -10.82
CA GLU A 284 12.02 -1.46 -12.07
C GLU A 284 11.19 -2.70 -11.71
N VAL A 285 10.08 -2.90 -12.41
CA VAL A 285 9.13 -4.01 -12.19
C VAL A 285 8.86 -4.63 -13.54
N GLU A 286 9.46 -5.78 -13.82
CA GLU A 286 9.23 -6.48 -15.08
C GLU A 286 7.80 -7.04 -15.17
N GLU A 287 7.37 -7.33 -16.39
CA GLU A 287 5.99 -7.60 -16.78
C GLU A 287 5.29 -8.70 -15.96
N PHE A 288 6.00 -9.80 -15.67
CA PHE A 288 5.50 -10.96 -14.93
C PHE A 288 6.10 -11.13 -13.53
N ALA A 289 6.77 -10.10 -13.01
CA ALA A 289 7.47 -10.17 -11.72
C ALA A 289 6.54 -10.32 -10.51
N THR A 290 5.31 -9.81 -10.62
CA THR A 290 4.28 -9.94 -9.59
C THR A 290 2.87 -9.73 -10.18
N ALA A 291 1.84 -10.07 -9.42
CA ALA A 291 0.44 -9.97 -9.79
C ALA A 291 -0.01 -8.50 -9.87
N ALA A 292 0.06 -7.93 -11.08
CA ALA A 292 -0.10 -6.50 -11.36
C ALA A 292 -1.30 -5.80 -10.70
N ILE A 293 -2.47 -6.45 -10.57
CA ILE A 293 -3.68 -5.81 -10.01
C ILE A 293 -3.53 -5.31 -8.55
N PHE A 294 -2.45 -5.73 -7.87
CA PHE A 294 -2.17 -5.38 -6.48
C PHE A 294 -1.06 -4.33 -6.30
N THR A 295 -0.25 -4.00 -7.31
CA THR A 295 0.88 -3.06 -7.15
C THR A 295 0.47 -1.60 -7.35
N ASP A 296 1.36 -0.66 -7.00
CA ASP A 296 1.09 0.79 -7.07
C ASP A 296 0.56 1.26 -8.43
N SER A 297 -0.67 1.76 -8.42
CA SER A 297 -1.40 2.23 -9.60
C SER A 297 -0.97 3.63 -10.09
N GLU A 298 0.09 4.20 -9.51
CA GLU A 298 0.58 5.55 -9.80
C GLU A 298 1.85 5.55 -10.69
N SER A 299 2.62 4.47 -10.65
CA SER A 299 3.79 4.25 -11.51
C SER A 299 3.40 3.93 -12.96
N PHE A 300 4.43 3.89 -13.82
CA PHE A 300 4.44 3.40 -15.20
C PHE A 300 3.16 3.67 -16.03
N TYR A 301 2.69 4.92 -16.07
CA TYR A 301 1.49 5.35 -16.83
C TYR A 301 0.18 4.68 -16.34
N SER A 302 0.03 4.49 -15.01
CA SER A 302 -1.00 3.63 -14.39
C SER A 302 -0.90 2.15 -14.78
N GLY A 303 0.21 1.74 -15.41
CA GLY A 303 0.62 0.35 -15.54
C GLY A 303 1.32 -0.09 -14.25
N SER A 304 0.74 -1.10 -13.61
CA SER A 304 1.23 -1.66 -12.35
C SER A 304 2.58 -2.39 -12.45
N THR A 305 2.86 -3.03 -13.59
CA THR A 305 4.14 -3.71 -13.90
C THR A 305 4.63 -3.29 -15.29
N ASN A 306 5.69 -3.93 -15.80
CA ASN A 306 6.29 -3.66 -17.10
C ASN A 306 6.84 -2.22 -17.23
N GLY A 307 7.56 -1.74 -16.21
CA GLY A 307 8.07 -0.38 -16.21
C GLY A 307 9.23 -0.13 -15.26
N ARG A 308 9.86 1.03 -15.42
CA ARG A 308 10.93 1.51 -14.53
C ARG A 308 10.94 3.02 -14.39
N GLY A 309 11.43 3.54 -13.29
CA GLY A 309 11.50 4.97 -13.08
C GLY A 309 11.88 5.39 -11.66
N HIS A 310 11.74 6.69 -11.44
CA HIS A 310 12.04 7.37 -10.20
C HIS A 310 10.74 7.89 -9.59
N LYS A 311 10.63 7.77 -8.28
CA LYS A 311 9.49 8.23 -7.48
C LYS A 311 10.03 9.11 -6.35
N VAL A 312 9.53 10.33 -6.27
CA VAL A 312 9.89 11.32 -5.23
C VAL A 312 8.61 11.68 -4.50
N LYS A 313 8.58 11.50 -3.19
CA LYS A 313 7.48 11.95 -2.31
C LYS A 313 8.04 13.01 -1.36
N THR A 314 7.46 14.21 -1.33
CA THR A 314 7.78 15.24 -0.33
C THR A 314 6.52 15.63 0.42
N GLY A 315 6.64 16.08 1.67
CA GLY A 315 5.48 16.56 2.41
C GLY A 315 5.81 17.33 3.68
N TYR A 316 4.77 17.96 4.23
CA TYR A 316 4.81 18.82 5.40
C TYR A 316 3.55 18.64 6.24
N GLN A 317 3.73 18.42 7.55
CA GLN A 317 2.65 18.22 8.52
C GLN A 317 2.25 19.59 9.09
N VAL A 318 1.12 20.12 8.63
CA VAL A 318 0.66 21.49 8.95
C VAL A 318 0.25 21.59 10.42
N ASN A 319 -0.49 20.62 10.92
CA ASN A 319 -0.87 20.47 12.32
C ASN A 319 -1.08 18.97 12.66
N SER A 320 -1.62 18.64 13.84
CA SER A 320 -1.84 17.24 14.25
C SER A 320 -2.78 16.43 13.34
N ALA A 321 -3.65 17.09 12.58
CA ALA A 321 -4.66 16.49 11.70
C ALA A 321 -4.36 16.63 10.19
N VAL A 322 -3.77 17.75 9.76
CA VAL A 322 -3.63 18.14 8.35
C VAL A 322 -2.18 18.07 7.86
N SER A 323 -1.96 17.53 6.66
CA SER A 323 -0.69 17.56 5.95
C SER A 323 -0.85 17.82 4.45
N VAL A 324 0.20 18.36 3.84
CA VAL A 324 0.30 18.56 2.40
C VAL A 324 1.49 17.77 1.84
N ALA A 325 1.35 17.23 0.64
CA ALA A 325 2.40 16.48 -0.03
C ALA A 325 2.49 16.80 -1.53
N ALA A 326 3.70 16.72 -2.09
CA ALA A 326 3.95 16.79 -3.52
C ALA A 326 4.70 15.52 -3.96
N ASN A 327 4.13 14.81 -4.92
CA ASN A 327 4.69 13.57 -5.45
C ASN A 327 5.08 13.74 -6.92
N TYR A 328 6.26 13.27 -7.31
CA TYR A 328 6.71 13.17 -8.69
C TYR A 328 7.01 11.71 -9.05
N PHE A 329 6.59 11.31 -10.25
CA PHE A 329 6.88 10.03 -10.85
C PHE A 329 7.43 10.30 -12.25
N GLY A 330 8.50 9.63 -12.67
CA GLY A 330 9.03 9.76 -14.02
C GLY A 330 9.90 8.59 -14.44
N GLY A 331 9.70 8.11 -15.67
CA GLY A 331 10.41 6.93 -16.16
C GLY A 331 9.86 6.42 -17.49
N LYS A 332 9.87 5.08 -17.66
CA LYS A 332 9.36 4.37 -18.82
C LYS A 332 8.37 3.27 -18.44
N ALA A 333 7.29 3.16 -19.20
CA ALA A 333 6.32 2.05 -19.17
C ALA A 333 6.44 1.19 -20.43
N ASN A 334 5.90 -0.02 -20.43
CA ASN A 334 5.97 -0.99 -21.54
C ASN A 334 7.41 -1.35 -21.94
N ILE A 335 8.30 -1.56 -20.96
CA ILE A 335 9.74 -1.77 -21.20
C ILE A 335 10.05 -3.07 -21.95
N SER A 336 9.19 -4.09 -21.87
CA SER A 336 9.35 -5.36 -22.60
C SER A 336 9.03 -5.29 -24.10
N THR A 337 8.34 -4.25 -24.56
CA THR A 337 7.79 -4.18 -25.94
C THR A 337 8.17 -2.89 -26.66
N ALA A 338 7.68 -1.74 -26.20
CA ALA A 338 7.82 -0.46 -26.87
C ALA A 338 7.87 0.69 -25.85
N ALA A 339 8.99 0.76 -25.12
CA ALA A 339 9.14 1.62 -23.95
C ALA A 339 8.70 3.08 -24.17
N LYS A 340 7.69 3.54 -23.42
CA LYS A 340 7.10 4.88 -23.49
C LYS A 340 7.52 5.72 -22.29
N ASN A 341 8.03 6.93 -22.53
CA ASN A 341 8.31 7.88 -21.45
C ASN A 341 7.01 8.33 -20.77
N TYR A 342 7.02 8.48 -19.44
CA TYR A 342 5.92 9.10 -18.70
C TYR A 342 6.43 10.01 -17.59
N SER A 343 5.62 10.99 -17.20
CA SER A 343 5.74 11.70 -15.94
C SER A 343 4.38 12.08 -15.34
N ARG A 344 4.29 12.04 -14.01
CA ARG A 344 3.12 12.43 -13.20
C ARG A 344 3.58 13.34 -12.07
N ILE A 345 2.84 14.41 -11.82
CA ILE A 345 2.96 15.24 -10.61
C ILE A 345 1.62 15.15 -9.88
N GLN A 346 1.64 14.95 -8.56
CA GLN A 346 0.45 15.00 -7.71
C GLN A 346 0.69 15.99 -6.55
N LEU A 347 -0.34 16.76 -6.22
CA LEU A 347 -0.39 17.65 -5.06
C LEU A 347 -1.55 17.20 -4.18
N ASP A 348 -1.24 16.70 -2.98
CA ASP A 348 -2.19 16.04 -2.08
C ASP A 348 -2.40 16.90 -0.83
N LEU A 349 -3.63 17.31 -0.56
CA LEU A 349 -4.08 17.78 0.75
C LEU A 349 -4.69 16.60 1.49
N ASN A 350 -4.21 16.31 2.70
CA ASN A 350 -4.65 15.20 3.53
C ASN A 350 -5.12 15.73 4.90
N ALA A 351 -6.21 15.17 5.42
CA ALA A 351 -6.70 15.41 6.77
C ALA A 351 -7.14 14.09 7.41
N LYS A 352 -6.88 13.90 8.70
CA LYS A 352 -7.39 12.78 9.51
C LYS A 352 -8.18 13.31 10.71
N PHE A 353 -9.14 12.53 11.20
CA PHE A 353 -10.01 12.88 12.33
C PHE A 353 -10.30 11.69 13.24
#